data_AF-A0A353F547-F1
#
_entry.id   AF-A0A353F547-F1
#
_cell.length_a   1.000
_cell.length_b   1.000
_cell.length_c   1.000
_cell.angle_alpha   90.00
_cell.angle_beta   90.00
_cell.angle_gamma   90.00
#
_symmetry.space_group_name_H-M   'P 1'
#
loop_
_entity.id
_entity.type
_entity.pdbx_description
1 polymer ?
#
loop_
_entity_poly.entity_id
_entity_poly.type
_entity_poly.pdbx_seq_one_letter_code
_entity_poly.pdbx_strand_id
1 'polypeptide(L)'
;MNTISDWNDVPDFETDEQEHQFWSEHSLNPRLINASVHAPDSKESTTITLRFDPRMLSRIKRIARSRFLNYQSMMKQWLAERMEEEIRRSGDQDS
;
A
#
# COMPACT_ATOMS: atom_id res chain seq x y z
N MET A 1 -13.37 31.92 13.31
CA MET A 1 -12.61 30.94 12.50
C MET A 1 -13.59 29.90 12.01
N ASN A 2 -13.83 29.90 10.70
CA ASN A 2 -14.69 28.92 10.05
C ASN A 2 -13.90 27.61 9.88
N THR A 3 -14.52 26.46 10.11
CA THR A 3 -13.83 25.17 10.01
C THR A 3 -14.29 24.42 8.76
N ILE A 4 -13.38 24.26 7.81
CA ILE A 4 -13.60 23.54 6.54
C ILE A 4 -13.57 22.04 6.81
N SER A 5 -14.64 21.34 6.40
CA SER A 5 -14.80 19.91 6.63
C SER A 5 -14.80 19.07 5.34
N ASP A 6 -14.88 19.72 4.17
CA ASP A 6 -14.79 19.10 2.85
C ASP A 6 -13.80 19.89 1.97
N TRP A 7 -13.06 19.21 1.08
CA TRP A 7 -12.13 19.89 0.16
C TRP A 7 -12.86 20.68 -0.93
N ASN A 8 -14.12 20.37 -1.21
CA ASN A 8 -14.95 21.12 -2.16
C ASN A 8 -15.33 22.52 -1.65
N ASP A 9 -15.16 22.79 -0.35
CA ASP A 9 -15.42 24.11 0.24
C ASP A 9 -14.23 25.08 0.04
N VAL A 10 -13.09 24.59 -0.48
CA VAL A 10 -11.94 25.41 -0.83
C VAL A 10 -12.10 25.90 -2.27
N PRO A 11 -12.26 27.21 -2.52
CA PRO A 11 -12.37 27.75 -3.86
C PRO A 11 -11.01 27.76 -4.57
N ASP A 12 -11.03 27.76 -5.90
CA ASP A 12 -9.82 28.04 -6.69
C ASP A 12 -9.45 29.52 -6.55
N PHE A 13 -8.22 29.79 -6.09
CA PHE A 13 -7.71 31.15 -5.93
C PHE A 13 -6.99 31.61 -7.20
N GLU A 14 -7.27 32.84 -7.65
CA GLU A 14 -6.55 33.44 -8.78
C GLU A 14 -5.27 34.16 -8.34
N THR A 15 -5.16 34.50 -7.04
CA THR A 15 -4.03 35.26 -6.48
C THR A 15 -3.71 34.83 -5.04
N ASP A 16 -2.43 34.90 -4.67
CA ASP A 16 -1.94 34.56 -3.32
C ASP A 16 -2.56 35.43 -2.22
N GLU A 17 -2.93 36.68 -2.53
CA GLU A 17 -3.57 37.61 -1.59
C GLU A 17 -4.98 37.13 -1.17
N GLN A 18 -5.73 36.56 -2.12
CA GLN A 18 -7.06 35.99 -1.86
C GLN A 18 -6.95 34.72 -1.01
N GLU A 19 -5.94 33.88 -1.29
CA GLU A 19 -5.65 32.70 -0.50
C GLU A 19 -5.28 33.07 0.95
N HIS A 20 -4.45 34.10 1.14
CA HIS A 20 -4.06 34.54 2.48
C HIS A 20 -5.24 35.02 3.32
N GLN A 21 -6.13 35.84 2.74
CA GLN A 21 -7.34 36.30 3.41
C GLN A 21 -8.26 35.13 3.78
N PHE A 22 -8.41 34.17 2.86
CA PHE A 22 -9.20 32.97 3.11
C PHE A 22 -8.66 32.16 4.30
N TRP A 23 -7.36 31.85 4.34
CA TRP A 23 -6.74 31.10 5.45
C TRP A 23 -6.62 31.88 6.76
N SER A 24 -6.69 33.21 6.73
CA SER A 24 -6.80 34.03 7.95
C SER A 24 -8.14 33.80 8.67
N GLU A 25 -9.21 33.54 7.91
CA GLU A 25 -10.57 33.38 8.45
C GLU A 25 -11.00 31.92 8.59
N HIS A 26 -10.35 31.01 7.83
CA HIS A 26 -10.71 29.59 7.73
C HIS A 26 -9.61 28.68 8.30
N SER A 27 -10.04 27.59 8.91
CA SER A 27 -9.21 26.54 9.50
C SER A 27 -9.64 25.18 8.98
N LEU A 28 -8.71 24.25 8.78
CA LEU A 28 -9.03 22.90 8.35
C LEU A 28 -9.49 22.04 9.54
N ASN A 29 -10.53 21.24 9.34
CA ASN A 29 -10.95 20.26 10.33
C ASN A 29 -9.83 19.22 10.55
N PRO A 30 -9.42 18.93 11.79
CA PRO A 30 -8.42 17.90 12.07
C PRO A 30 -8.73 16.52 11.45
N ARG A 31 -10.01 16.18 11.26
CA ARG A 31 -10.40 14.94 10.55
C ARG A 31 -10.08 14.99 9.06
N LEU A 32 -10.28 16.14 8.41
CA LEU A 32 -9.97 16.34 7.00
C LEU A 32 -8.46 16.27 6.77
N ILE A 33 -7.66 16.83 7.68
CA ILE A 33 -6.20 16.70 7.69
C ILE A 33 -5.79 15.23 7.85
N ASN A 34 -6.38 14.49 8.79
CA ASN A 34 -6.06 13.07 8.97
C ASN A 34 -6.47 12.21 7.76
N ALA A 35 -7.54 12.58 7.04
CA ALA A 35 -7.97 11.87 5.83
C ALA A 35 -7.06 12.17 4.61
N SER A 36 -6.44 13.35 4.55
CA SER A 36 -5.47 13.71 3.49
C SER A 36 -4.05 13.21 3.77
N VAL A 37 -3.75 12.83 5.01
CA VAL A 37 -2.60 11.97 5.29
C VAL A 37 -2.89 10.63 4.64
N HIS A 38 -2.38 10.43 3.43
CA HIS A 38 -2.22 9.10 2.85
C HIS A 38 -1.56 8.23 3.91
N ALA A 39 -2.35 7.39 4.58
CA ALA A 39 -1.79 6.26 5.29
C ALA A 39 -0.97 5.53 4.23
N PRO A 40 0.37 5.50 4.33
CA PRO A 40 1.11 4.59 3.47
C PRO A 40 0.45 3.25 3.75
N ASP A 41 -0.02 2.58 2.71
CA ASP A 41 -0.53 1.23 2.78
C ASP A 41 0.59 0.40 3.41
N SER A 42 0.58 0.37 4.74
CA SER A 42 1.77 0.06 5.50
C SER A 42 1.81 -1.44 5.39
N LYS A 43 2.82 -1.89 4.66
CA LYS A 43 3.18 -3.29 4.46
C LYS A 43 3.26 -3.99 5.81
N GLU A 44 2.13 -4.37 6.39
CA GLU A 44 2.06 -5.17 7.59
C GLU A 44 2.47 -6.59 7.21
N SER A 45 3.79 -6.77 7.09
CA SER A 45 4.38 -8.07 6.87
C SER A 45 4.29 -8.83 8.18
N THR A 46 3.33 -9.74 8.27
CA THR A 46 3.23 -10.64 9.42
C THR A 46 4.35 -11.69 9.34
N THR A 47 5.15 -11.80 10.40
CA THR A 47 6.17 -12.85 10.49
C THR A 47 5.49 -14.17 10.84
N ILE A 48 5.66 -15.17 9.97
CA ILE A 48 5.15 -16.52 10.18
C ILE A 48 6.31 -17.51 10.30
N THR A 49 6.08 -18.60 11.03
CA THR A 49 7.03 -19.74 11.09
C THR A 49 6.48 -20.89 10.27
N LEU A 50 7.23 -21.31 9.24
CA LEU A 50 6.89 -22.46 8.40
C LEU A 50 7.98 -23.53 8.54
N ARG A 51 7.56 -24.80 8.61
CA ARG A 51 8.47 -25.95 8.61
C ARG A 51 8.63 -26.48 7.18
N PHE A 52 9.87 -26.66 6.76
CA PHE A 52 10.22 -27.19 5.45
C PHE A 52 11.15 -28.39 5.59
N ASP A 53 11.05 -29.33 4.65
CA ASP A 53 12.05 -30.37 4.51
C ASP A 53 13.44 -29.75 4.19
N PRO A 54 14.53 -30.18 4.85
CA PRO A 54 15.85 -29.60 4.65
C PRO A 54 16.37 -29.66 3.20
N ARG A 55 16.03 -30.72 2.45
CA ARG A 55 16.42 -30.88 1.04
C ARG A 55 15.68 -29.88 0.17
N MET A 56 14.39 -29.66 0.46
CA MET A 56 13.59 -28.67 -0.26
C MET A 56 14.12 -27.25 -0.04
N LEU A 57 14.40 -26.85 1.22
CA LEU A 57 14.97 -25.54 1.51
C LEU A 57 16.33 -25.33 0.83
N SER A 58 17.17 -26.37 0.81
CA SER A 58 18.47 -26.34 0.12
C SER A 58 18.33 -26.10 -1.38
N ARG A 59 17.34 -26.74 -2.01
CA ARG A 59 17.02 -26.56 -3.44
C ARG A 59 16.53 -25.13 -3.72
N ILE A 60 15.66 -24.57 -2.87
CA ILE A 60 15.19 -23.18 -3.00
C ILE A 60 16.36 -22.19 -2.89
N LYS A 61 17.24 -22.37 -1.90
CA LYS A 61 18.44 -21.53 -1.73
C LYS A 61 19.36 -21.58 -2.95
N ARG A 62 19.54 -22.76 -3.55
CA ARG A 62 20.36 -22.92 -4.78
C ARG A 62 19.76 -22.16 -5.96
N ILE A 63 18.45 -22.27 -6.16
CA ILE A 63 17.75 -21.56 -7.23
C ILE A 63 17.81 -20.04 -7.00
N ALA A 64 17.53 -19.58 -5.78
CA ALA A 64 17.63 -18.16 -5.43
C ALA A 64 19.04 -17.59 -5.69
N ARG A 65 20.09 -18.32 -5.31
CA ARG A 65 21.48 -17.93 -5.60
C ARG A 65 21.77 -17.84 -7.09
N SER A 66 21.28 -18.79 -7.90
CA SER A 66 21.47 -18.76 -9.36
C SER A 66 20.80 -17.56 -10.04
N ARG A 67 19.78 -16.98 -9.40
CA ARG A 67 19.05 -15.79 -9.85
C ARG A 67 19.49 -14.51 -9.13
N PHE A 68 20.58 -14.55 -8.35
CA PHE A 68 21.08 -13.42 -7.56
C PHE A 68 20.04 -12.81 -6.60
N LEU A 69 19.16 -13.65 -6.04
CA LEU A 69 18.09 -13.22 -5.13
C LEU A 69 18.21 -13.87 -3.75
N ASN A 70 17.68 -13.19 -2.72
CA ASN A 70 17.50 -13.79 -1.40
C ASN A 70 16.40 -14.87 -1.47
N TYR A 71 16.64 -16.04 -0.89
CA TYR A 71 15.69 -17.15 -0.89
C TYR A 71 14.34 -16.78 -0.24
N GLN A 72 14.32 -15.87 0.73
CA GLN A 72 13.08 -15.34 1.33
C GLN A 72 12.30 -14.50 0.32
N SER A 73 12.97 -13.63 -0.44
CA SER A 73 12.34 -12.85 -1.50
C SER A 73 11.81 -13.74 -2.63
N MET A 74 12.59 -14.77 -3.01
CA MET A 74 12.17 -15.77 -4.00
C MET A 74 10.89 -16.49 -3.57
N MET A 75 10.81 -16.94 -2.31
CA MET A 75 9.61 -17.60 -1.78
C MET A 75 8.39 -16.68 -1.81
N LYS A 76 8.55 -15.40 -1.46
CA LYS A 76 7.45 -14.43 -1.54
C LYS A 76 6.97 -14.22 -2.96
N GLN A 77 7.88 -14.13 -3.93
CA GLN A 77 7.52 -13.95 -5.33
C GLN A 77 6.76 -15.16 -5.87
N TRP A 78 7.25 -16.38 -5.65
CA TRP A 78 6.55 -17.59 -6.09
C TRP A 78 5.18 -17.76 -5.44
N LEU A 79 5.05 -17.39 -4.16
CA LEU A 79 3.76 -17.44 -3.48
C LEU A 79 2.78 -16.43 -4.09
N ALA A 80 3.24 -15.21 -4.38
CA ALA A 80 2.43 -14.19 -5.04
C ALA A 80 1.98 -14.64 -6.44
N GLU A 81 2.89 -15.14 -7.27
CA GLU A 81 2.59 -15.68 -8.60
C GLU A 81 1.54 -16.80 -8.52
N ARG A 82 1.72 -17.75 -7.58
CA ARG A 82 0.78 -18.86 -7.41
C ARG A 82 -0.60 -18.41 -6.92
N MET A 83 -0.67 -17.44 -6.01
CA MET A 83 -1.94 -16.87 -5.56
C MET A 83 -2.68 -16.18 -6.69
N GLU A 84 -1.99 -15.40 -7.50
CA GLU A 84 -2.59 -14.72 -8.65
C GLU A 84 -3.14 -15.72 -9.69
N GLU A 85 -2.38 -16.79 -9.97
CA GLU A 85 -2.86 -17.88 -10.83
C GLU A 85 -4.13 -18.56 -10.27
N GLU A 86 -4.18 -18.82 -8.97
CA GLU A 86 -5.35 -19.43 -8.34
C GLU A 86 -6.57 -18.50 -8.37
N ILE A 87 -6.40 -17.20 -8.10
CA ILE A 87 -7.48 -16.22 -8.18
C ILE A 87 -8.05 -16.18 -9.61
N ARG A 88 -7.18 -16.16 -10.64
CA ARG A 88 -7.61 -16.18 -12.04
C ARG A 88 -8.40 -17.45 -12.39
N ARG A 89 -7.93 -18.62 -11.93
CA ARG A 89 -8.63 -19.90 -12.17
C ARG A 89 -9.95 -20.03 -11.42
N SER A 90 -10.05 -19.41 -10.26
CA SER A 90 -11.26 -19.40 -9.44
C SER A 90 -12.33 -18.48 -10.05
N GLY A 91 -11.91 -17.32 -10.57
CA GLY A 91 -12.81 -16.37 -11.24
C GLY A 91 -13.42 -16.91 -12.54
N ASP A 92 -12.74 -17.82 -13.24
CA ASP A 92 -13.26 -18.51 -14.44
C ASP A 92 -14.27 -19.64 -14.13
N GLN A 93 -14.40 -20.09 -12.87
CA GLN A 93 -15.35 -21.14 -12.48
C GLN A 93 -16.74 -20.63 -12.06
N ASP A 94 -16.87 -19.32 -11.82
CA ASP A 94 -18.12 -18.67 -11.41
C ASP A 94 -18.82 -17.92 -12.59
N SER A 95 -18.47 -18.22 -13.85
CA SER A 95 -19.13 -17.68 -15.07
C SER A 95 -19.75 -18.77 -15.94
#